data_AF-A0A485A8M3-F1
#
_entry.id   AF-A0A485A8M3-F1
#
_cell.length_a   1.000
_cell.length_b   1.000
_cell.length_c   1.000
_cell.angle_alpha   90.00
_cell.angle_beta   90.00
_cell.angle_gamma   90.00
#
_symmetry.space_group_name_H-M   'P 1'
#
loop_
_entity.id
_entity.type
_entity.pdbx_description
1 polymer ?
#
loop_
_entity_poly.entity_id
_entity_poly.type
_entity_poly.pdbx_seq_one_letter_code
_entity_poly.pdbx_strand_id
1 'polypeptide(L)'
;MLQLTPHQPCSQAMVLSAGIHGNETAPVEIVENLLNALISGRQALHWHLLVVLGNPPAMRDNKRYLHSDLNRMFGARWRHFPVSDETIRAASLEQTVAAFYQRWPGGRALAS
;
A
#
# COMPACT_ATOMS: atom_id res chain seq x y z
N MET A 1 5.62 4.85 -1.78
CA MET A 1 4.75 4.74 -0.60
C MET A 1 4.72 6.10 0.07
N LEU A 2 3.61 6.45 0.70
CA LEU A 2 3.42 7.75 1.37
C LEU A 2 2.94 7.52 2.80
N GLN A 3 3.62 8.10 3.78
CA GLN A 3 3.17 8.06 5.18
C GLN A 3 2.64 9.44 5.57
N LEU A 4 1.45 9.47 6.19
CA LEU A 4 0.85 10.64 6.77
C LEU A 4 0.68 10.43 8.28
N THR A 5 1.02 11.44 9.06
CA THR A 5 0.95 11.42 10.53
C THR A 5 -0.02 12.52 10.98
N PRO A 6 -1.03 12.21 11.80
CA PRO A 6 -1.94 13.22 12.32
C PRO A 6 -1.19 14.23 13.21
N HIS A 7 -1.65 15.48 13.22
CA HIS A 7 -1.12 16.51 14.11
C HIS A 7 -1.50 16.26 15.58
N GLN A 8 -2.69 15.70 15.81
CA GLN A 8 -3.15 15.33 17.13
C GLN A 8 -2.61 13.95 17.52
N PRO A 9 -2.34 13.71 18.82
CA PRO A 9 -1.96 12.38 19.29
C PRO A 9 -2.99 11.32 18.89
N CYS A 10 -2.50 10.20 18.35
CA CYS A 10 -3.33 9.07 17.97
C CYS A 10 -2.60 7.75 18.22
N SER A 11 -3.35 6.71 18.60
CA SER A 11 -2.85 5.35 18.75
C SER A 11 -3.20 4.43 17.56
N GLN A 12 -4.10 4.87 16.69
CA GLN A 12 -4.61 4.10 15.56
C GLN A 12 -3.73 4.27 14.32
N ALA A 13 -3.51 3.16 13.63
CA ALA A 13 -2.75 3.12 12.38
C ALA A 13 -3.50 2.33 11.31
N MET A 14 -3.36 2.73 10.05
CA MET A 14 -3.97 2.04 8.92
C MET A 14 -3.03 2.04 7.73
N VAL A 15 -3.02 0.91 7.04
CA VAL A 15 -2.40 0.77 5.73
C VAL A 15 -3.53 0.71 4.71
N LEU A 16 -3.49 1.60 3.71
CA LEU A 16 -4.32 1.53 2.52
C LEU A 16 -3.45 1.13 1.34
N SER A 17 -3.81 0.03 0.68
CA SER A 17 -3.12 -0.45 -0.51
C SER A 17 -4.06 -0.48 -1.71
N ALA A 18 -3.60 0.02 -2.85
CA ALA A 18 -4.33 -0.05 -4.12
C ALA A 18 -3.37 -0.40 -5.27
N GLY A 19 -3.93 -0.85 -6.40
CA GLY A 19 -3.14 -1.18 -7.60
C GLY A 19 -2.17 -2.33 -7.37
N ILE A 20 -2.53 -3.33 -6.55
CA ILE A 20 -1.73 -4.56 -6.41
C ILE A 20 -1.71 -5.32 -7.73
N HIS A 21 -2.88 -5.47 -8.34
CA HIS A 21 -2.97 -5.76 -9.76
C HIS A 21 -3.01 -4.44 -10.53
N GLY A 22 -2.26 -4.37 -11.63
CA GLY A 22 -2.11 -3.10 -12.36
C GLY A 22 -3.36 -2.65 -13.11
N ASN A 23 -4.25 -3.58 -13.47
CA ASN A 23 -5.49 -3.31 -14.19
C ASN A 23 -6.68 -2.96 -13.28
N GLU A 24 -6.48 -2.82 -11.98
CA GLU A 24 -7.52 -2.45 -11.00
C GLU A 24 -7.37 -0.97 -10.63
N THR A 25 -7.94 -0.08 -11.45
CA THR A 25 -7.76 1.38 -11.31
C THR A 25 -8.72 2.04 -10.33
N ALA A 26 -9.93 1.51 -10.15
CA ALA A 26 -10.94 2.13 -9.30
C ALA A 26 -10.49 2.33 -7.83
N PRO A 27 -9.84 1.35 -7.16
CA PRO A 27 -9.29 1.59 -5.81
C PRO A 27 -8.20 2.66 -5.78
N VAL A 28 -7.42 2.81 -6.87
CA VAL A 28 -6.37 3.84 -6.97
C VAL A 28 -6.97 5.24 -7.01
N GLU A 29 -8.03 5.43 -7.80
CA GLU A 29 -8.74 6.71 -7.91
C GLU A 29 -9.40 7.10 -6.56
N ILE A 30 -9.95 6.12 -5.84
CA ILE A 30 -10.52 6.36 -4.50
C ILE A 30 -9.44 6.83 -3.52
N VAL A 31 -8.26 6.18 -3.54
CA VAL A 31 -7.12 6.57 -2.70
C VAL A 31 -6.58 7.95 -3.08
N GLU A 32 -6.52 8.26 -4.37
CA GLU A 32 -6.13 9.59 -4.85
C GLU A 32 -7.08 10.68 -4.34
N ASN A 33 -8.40 10.46 -4.45
CA ASN A 33 -9.40 11.39 -3.94
C ASN A 33 -9.28 11.63 -2.43
N LEU A 34 -9.05 10.57 -1.66
CA LEU A 34 -8.79 10.67 -0.22
C LEU A 34 -7.52 11.49 0.06
N LEU A 35 -6.41 11.20 -0.62
CA LEU A 35 -5.16 11.94 -0.46
C LEU A 35 -5.34 13.42 -0.79
N ASN A 36 -6.05 13.74 -1.87
CA ASN A 36 -6.35 15.11 -2.26
C ASN A 36 -7.19 15.82 -1.19
N ALA A 37 -8.18 15.15 -0.60
CA ALA A 37 -8.97 15.72 0.51
C ALA A 37 -8.13 15.95 1.78
N LEU A 38 -7.23 15.04 2.11
CA LEU A 38 -6.33 15.16 3.27
C LEU A 38 -5.31 16.29 3.08
N ILE A 39 -4.63 16.35 1.92
CA ILE A 39 -3.59 17.34 1.63
C ILE A 39 -4.17 18.75 1.51
N SER A 40 -5.38 18.89 0.96
CA SER A 40 -6.08 20.17 0.87
C SER A 40 -6.73 20.62 2.19
N GLY A 41 -6.70 19.80 3.24
CA GLY A 41 -7.35 20.10 4.52
C GLY A 41 -8.87 19.98 4.51
N ARG A 42 -9.49 19.51 3.41
CA ARG A 42 -10.94 19.22 3.35
C ARG A 42 -11.34 18.07 4.26
N GLN A 43 -10.42 17.17 4.57
CA GLN A 43 -10.60 16.08 5.52
C GLN A 43 -9.46 16.08 6.54
N ALA A 44 -9.80 15.99 7.82
CA ALA A 44 -8.82 15.86 8.88
C ALA A 44 -8.28 14.42 8.96
N LEU A 45 -6.96 14.30 9.08
CA LEU A 45 -6.31 13.02 9.34
C LEU A 45 -6.37 12.71 10.84
N HIS A 46 -7.00 11.59 11.19
CA HIS A 46 -7.10 11.14 12.58
C HIS A 46 -6.20 9.95 12.91
N TRP A 47 -5.78 9.16 11.93
CA TRP A 47 -4.98 7.94 12.13
C TRP A 47 -3.62 8.10 11.46
N HIS A 48 -2.60 7.41 11.97
CA HIS A 48 -1.37 7.20 11.19
C HIS A 48 -1.73 6.42 9.94
N LEU A 49 -1.39 6.96 8.77
CA LEU A 49 -1.80 6.37 7.49
C LEU A 49 -0.56 6.05 6.65
N LEU A 50 -0.45 4.80 6.20
CA LEU A 50 0.48 4.40 5.15
C LEU A 50 -0.30 4.10 3.88
N VAL A 51 -0.04 4.85 2.82
CA VAL A 51 -0.60 4.61 1.49
C VAL A 51 0.42 3.89 0.61
N VAL A 52 -0.01 2.76 0.05
CA VAL A 52 0.77 1.85 -0.79
C VAL A 52 0.14 1.78 -2.17
N LEU A 53 0.92 2.12 -3.18
CA LEU A 53 0.62 1.73 -4.56
C LEU A 53 1.33 0.40 -4.84
N GLY A 54 0.60 -0.64 -5.20
CA GLY A 54 1.12 -2.01 -5.25
C GLY A 54 2.16 -2.24 -6.34
N ASN A 55 1.72 -2.25 -7.60
CA ASN A 55 2.50 -2.58 -8.79
C ASN A 55 2.41 -1.46 -9.85
N PRO A 56 3.08 -0.30 -9.63
CA PRO A 56 3.07 0.81 -10.59
C PRO A 56 3.54 0.45 -12.01
N PRO A 57 4.55 -0.44 -12.21
CA PRO A 57 4.90 -0.92 -13.55
C PRO A 57 3.74 -1.62 -14.26
N ALA A 58 3.05 -2.58 -13.62
CA ALA A 58 1.91 -3.26 -14.23
C ALA A 58 0.74 -2.29 -14.50
N MET A 59 0.54 -1.29 -13.65
CA MET A 59 -0.46 -0.23 -13.87
C MET A 59 -0.18 0.60 -15.11
N ARG A 60 1.07 1.05 -15.31
CA ARG A 60 1.48 1.81 -16.50
C ARG A 60 1.20 1.03 -17.79
N ASP A 61 1.33 -0.29 -17.73
CA ASP A 61 1.08 -1.20 -18.84
C ASP A 61 -0.38 -1.67 -18.94
N ASN A 62 -1.26 -1.26 -18.01
CA ASN A 62 -2.64 -1.76 -17.85
C ASN A 62 -2.72 -3.30 -17.85
N LYS A 63 -1.77 -3.94 -17.16
CA LYS A 63 -1.70 -5.41 -17.00
C LYS A 63 -2.01 -5.79 -15.56
N ARG A 64 -2.50 -7.01 -15.37
CA ARG A 64 -2.69 -7.57 -14.02
C ARG A 64 -1.36 -7.66 -13.26
N TYR A 65 -0.33 -8.18 -13.91
CA TYR A 65 1.05 -8.28 -13.43
C TYR A 65 1.99 -8.37 -14.65
N LEU A 66 3.30 -8.18 -14.45
CA LEU A 66 4.30 -8.27 -15.53
C LEU A 66 4.91 -9.67 -15.63
N HIS A 67 5.36 -10.25 -14.51
CA HIS A 67 5.96 -11.59 -14.47
C HIS A 67 5.15 -12.58 -13.62
N SER A 68 4.63 -12.15 -12.47
CA SER A 68 3.94 -13.02 -11.52
C SER A 68 3.02 -12.21 -10.58
N ASP A 69 1.93 -12.84 -10.16
CA ASP A 69 0.90 -12.21 -9.34
C ASP A 69 1.41 -11.85 -7.93
N LEU A 70 1.53 -10.55 -7.66
CA LEU A 70 2.03 -9.99 -6.40
C LEU A 70 1.17 -10.43 -5.18
N ASN A 71 -0.14 -10.60 -5.35
CA ASN A 71 -1.02 -11.04 -4.25
C ASN A 71 -0.77 -12.50 -3.82
N ARG A 72 -0.09 -13.29 -4.66
CA ARG A 72 0.32 -14.66 -4.31
C ARG A 72 1.65 -14.71 -3.57
N MET A 73 2.36 -13.58 -3.49
CA MET A 73 3.73 -13.50 -3.00
C MET A 73 3.85 -13.07 -1.53
N PHE A 74 2.78 -12.52 -0.94
CA PHE A 74 2.79 -12.10 0.47
C PHE A 74 2.83 -13.28 1.44
N GLY A 75 3.28 -13.02 2.66
CA GLY A 75 3.58 -14.01 3.68
C GLY A 75 4.93 -14.69 3.47
N ALA A 76 5.95 -13.93 3.02
CA ALA A 76 7.28 -14.41 2.62
C ALA A 76 7.29 -15.40 1.44
N ARG A 77 6.14 -15.59 0.76
CA ARG A 77 5.99 -16.55 -0.36
C ARG A 77 6.78 -16.14 -1.59
N TRP A 78 7.09 -14.85 -1.77
CA TRP A 78 7.96 -14.33 -2.84
C TRP A 78 9.29 -15.07 -2.93
N ARG A 79 9.80 -15.65 -1.83
CA ARG A 79 11.02 -16.47 -1.81
C ARG A 79 10.93 -17.76 -2.63
N HIS A 80 9.72 -18.19 -2.96
CA HIS A 80 9.45 -19.39 -3.77
C HIS A 80 9.18 -19.08 -5.24
N PHE A 81 9.23 -17.81 -5.63
CA PHE A 81 9.07 -17.38 -7.02
C PHE A 81 10.44 -17.12 -7.67
N PRO A 82 10.56 -17.24 -9.00
CA PRO A 82 11.72 -16.73 -9.72
C PRO A 82 11.93 -15.24 -9.44
N VAL A 83 13.20 -14.84 -9.33
CA VAL A 83 13.57 -13.44 -9.07
C VAL A 83 13.02 -12.55 -10.19
N SER A 84 12.33 -11.49 -9.78
CA SER A 84 11.70 -10.49 -10.63
C SER A 84 11.46 -9.20 -9.84
N ASP A 85 11.14 -8.11 -10.54
CA ASP A 85 10.76 -6.85 -9.91
C ASP A 85 9.59 -7.01 -8.93
N GLU A 86 8.66 -7.93 -9.21
CA GLU A 86 7.51 -8.22 -8.35
C GLU A 86 7.93 -8.93 -7.06
N THR A 87 8.92 -9.83 -7.09
CA THR A 87 9.46 -10.44 -5.86
C THR A 87 10.18 -9.42 -4.98
N ILE A 88 10.95 -8.51 -5.59
CA ILE A 88 11.62 -7.41 -4.88
C ILE A 88 10.57 -6.47 -4.27
N ARG A 89 9.52 -6.17 -5.04
CA ARG A 89 8.41 -5.34 -4.59
C ARG A 89 7.67 -5.98 -3.41
N ALA A 90 7.32 -7.26 -3.48
CA ALA A 90 6.64 -7.97 -2.40
C ALA A 90 7.46 -7.93 -1.10
N ALA A 91 8.77 -8.22 -1.17
CA ALA A 91 9.66 -8.14 -0.02
C ALA A 91 9.72 -6.72 0.59
N SER A 92 9.85 -5.69 -0.26
CA SER A 92 9.88 -4.29 0.17
C SER A 92 8.57 -3.84 0.84
N LEU A 93 7.42 -4.27 0.30
CA LEU A 93 6.11 -3.96 0.88
C LEU A 93 5.94 -4.61 2.25
N GLU A 94 6.29 -5.89 2.40
CA GLU A 94 6.25 -6.58 3.69
C GLU A 94 7.11 -5.89 4.75
N GLN A 95 8.36 -5.56 4.39
CA GLN A 95 9.27 -4.87 5.30
C GLN A 95 8.73 -3.51 5.72
N THR A 96 8.16 -2.75 4.79
CA THR A 96 7.64 -1.41 5.06
C THR A 96 6.39 -1.45 5.94
N VAL A 97 5.46 -2.38 5.66
CA VAL A 97 4.24 -2.57 6.47
C VAL A 97 4.60 -3.04 7.89
N ALA A 98 5.55 -3.97 8.03
CA ALA A 98 6.02 -4.41 9.32
C ALA A 98 6.64 -3.26 10.13
N ALA A 99 7.53 -2.48 9.52
CA ALA A 99 8.14 -1.31 10.17
C ALA A 99 7.09 -0.25 10.57
N PHE A 100 6.07 -0.04 9.75
CA PHE A 100 4.99 0.90 10.04
C PHE A 100 4.20 0.50 11.29
N TYR A 101 3.80 -0.77 11.42
CA TYR A 101 3.06 -1.24 12.59
C TYR A 101 3.93 -1.42 13.84
N GLN A 102 5.23 -1.71 13.69
CA GLN A 102 6.16 -1.65 14.81
C GLN A 102 6.25 -0.23 15.41
N ARG A 103 6.19 0.79 14.54
CA ARG A 103 6.18 2.19 14.97
C ARG A 103 4.83 2.62 15.57
N TRP A 104 3.72 2.07 15.09
CA TRP A 104 2.36 2.44 15.50
C TRP A 104 1.50 1.19 15.85
N PRO A 105 1.62 0.64 17.07
CA PRO A 105 1.11 -0.70 17.41
C PRO A 105 -0.42 -0.88 17.46
N GLY A 106 -1.24 0.17 17.32
CA GLY A 106 -2.71 0.09 17.36
C GLY A 106 -3.38 -0.13 15.99
N GLY A 107 -2.68 -0.77 15.06
CA GLY A 107 -3.04 -0.74 13.64
C GLY A 107 -4.01 -1.80 13.13
N ARG A 108 -4.81 -1.45 12.10
CA ARG A 108 -5.65 -2.39 11.31
C ARG A 108 -5.25 -2.33 9.83
N ALA A 109 -4.97 -3.49 9.23
CA ALA A 109 -4.79 -3.59 7.78
C ALA A 109 -6.15 -3.80 7.11
N LEU A 110 -6.53 -2.92 6.18
CA LEU A 110 -7.67 -3.10 5.29
C LEU A 110 -7.10 -3.31 3.88
N ALA A 111 -7.21 -4.53 3.37
CA ALA A 111 -6.96 -4.82 1.96
C ALA A 111 -8.29 -4.67 1.19
N SER A 112 -8.29 -3.85 0.14
CA SER A 112 -9.37 -3.78 -0.86
C SER A 112 -9.03 -4.67 -2.05
#